data_AF-A0A5D0IWA2-F1
#
_entry.id   AF-A0A5D0IWA2-F1
#
_cell.length_a   1.000
_cell.length_b   1.000
_cell.length_c   1.000
_cell.angle_alpha   90.00
_cell.angle_beta   90.00
_cell.angle_gamma   90.00
#
_symmetry.space_group_name_H-M   'P 1'
#
loop_
_entity.id
_entity.type
_entity.pdbx_description
1 polymer ?
#
loop_
_entity_poly.entity_id
_entity_poly.type
_entity_poly.pdbx_seq_one_letter_code
_entity_poly.pdbx_strand_id
1 'polypeptide(L)' 'MKRTTILYITFLFFFIKSNAQCAMCRAVLESEETKSVAEGINDGIVYLMAIPYVLVGGIIFVIYKKFRT' A
#
# COMPACT_ATOMS: atom_id res chain seq x y z
N MET A 1 -0.54 -1.87 -28.44
CA MET A 1 -0.14 -0.70 -27.62
C MET A 1 -1.32 -0.01 -26.96
N LYS A 2 -2.36 0.45 -27.68
CA LYS A 2 -3.53 1.11 -27.04
C LYS A 2 -4.29 0.22 -26.03
N ARG A 3 -4.47 -1.08 -26.34
CA ARG A 3 -5.20 -2.03 -25.49
C ARG A 3 -4.48 -2.34 -24.16
N THR A 4 -3.16 -2.48 -24.19
CA THR A 4 -2.34 -2.71 -22.98
C THR A 4 -2.26 -1.48 -22.11
N THR A 5 -2.20 -0.28 -22.70
CA THR A 5 -2.25 0.99 -21.96
C THR A 5 -3.60 1.21 -21.29
N ILE A 6 -4.71 0.88 -21.96
CA ILE A 6 -6.05 0.95 -21.38
C ILE A 6 -6.18 -0.01 -20.19
N LEU A 7 -5.68 -1.25 -20.31
CA LEU A 7 -5.70 -2.21 -19.21
C LEU A 7 -4.89 -1.72 -17.99
N TYR A 8 -3.73 -1.10 -18.22
CA TYR A 8 -2.92 -0.50 -17.15
C TYR A 8 -3.62 0.67 -16.45
N ILE A 9 -4.29 1.53 -17.21
CA ILE A 9 -5.03 2.67 -16.67
C ILE A 9 -6.24 2.17 -15.86
N THR A 10 -7.01 1.22 -16.39
CA THR A 10 -8.13 0.61 -15.67
C THR A 10 -7.67 -0.07 -14.38
N PHE A 11 -6.54 -0.78 -14.40
CA PHE A 11 -5.97 -1.38 -13.20
C PHE A 11 -5.60 -0.34 -12.14
N LEU A 12 -4.93 0.76 -12.52
CA LEU A 12 -4.60 1.87 -11.62
C LEU A 12 -5.83 2.50 -10.94
N PHE A 13 -6.93 2.66 -11.67
CA PHE A 13 -8.17 3.22 -11.10
C PHE A 13 -8.84 2.30 -10.06
N PHE A 14 -8.63 0.98 -10.14
CA PHE A 14 -9.14 0.02 -9.15
C PHE A 14 -8.41 0.08 -7.80
N PHE A 15 -7.13 0.50 -7.77
CA PHE A 15 -6.37 0.65 -6.51
C PHE A 15 -6.76 1.90 -5.70
N ILE A 16 -7.23 2.96 -6.36
CA ILE A 16 -7.57 4.24 -5.70
C ILE A 16 -8.81 4.10 -4.80
N LYS A 17 -9.64 3.08 -5.07
CA LYS A 17 -10.90 2.80 -4.36
C LYS A 17 -10.81 1.57 -3.45
N SER A 18 -9.62 1.15 -3.01
CA SER A 18 -9.56 0.23 -1.88
C SER A 18 -9.72 1.04 -0.58
N ASN A 19 -10.97 1.24 -0.15
CA ASN A 19 -11.20 1.42 1.28
C ASN A 19 -10.58 0.19 1.95
N ALA A 20 -9.66 0.38 2.91
CA ALA A 20 -9.16 -0.70 3.73
C ALA A 20 -10.38 -1.52 4.17
N GLN A 21 -10.49 -2.76 3.69
CA GLN A 21 -11.61 -3.62 4.04
C GLN A 21 -11.48 -3.87 5.54
N CYS A 22 -12.30 -3.15 6.31
CA CYS A 22 -13.20 -3.69 7.31
C CYS A 22 -13.74 -2.53 8.16
N ALA A 23 -14.86 -1.95 7.73
CA ALA A 23 -15.70 -1.08 8.55
C ALA A 23 -16.32 -1.82 9.77
N MET A 24 -16.08 -3.13 9.89
CA MET A 24 -16.44 -3.93 11.07
C MET A 24 -15.40 -3.82 12.21
N CYS A 25 -14.11 -3.62 11.89
CA CYS A 25 -13.03 -3.54 12.89
C CYS A 25 -13.01 -2.20 13.64
N ARG A 26 -13.60 -1.15 13.08
CA ARG A 26 -13.60 0.19 13.69
C ARG A 26 -14.41 0.25 15.00
N ALA A 27 -15.51 -0.48 15.07
CA ALA A 27 -16.42 -0.47 16.23
C ALA A 27 -15.86 -1.19 17.47
N VAL A 28 -14.89 -2.10 17.31
CA VAL A 28 -14.23 -2.81 18.42
C VAL A 28 -12.98 -2.07 18.91
N LEU A 29 -12.32 -1.28 18.05
CA LEU A 29 -11.08 -0.57 18.37
C LEU A 29 -11.30 0.83 18.99
N GLU A 30 -12.49 1.40 18.85
CA GLU A 30 -12.85 2.69 19.47
C GLU A 30 -13.33 2.57 20.93
N SER A 31 -13.40 1.36 21.50
CA SER A 31 -13.59 1.20 22.95
C SER A 31 -12.29 1.54 23.70
N GLU A 32 -12.40 2.27 24.81
CA GLU A 32 -11.25 2.81 25.56
C GLU A 32 -10.26 1.72 26.03
N GLU A 33 -10.73 0.48 26.20
CA GLU A 33 -9.95 -0.68 26.63
C GLU A 33 -9.01 -1.23 25.55
N THR A 34 -9.28 -0.93 24.27
CA THR A 34 -8.62 -1.58 23.11
C THR A 34 -7.70 -0.62 22.33
N LYS A 35 -7.46 0.58 22.85
CA LYS A 35 -6.69 1.65 22.19
C LYS A 35 -5.24 1.24 21.86
N SER A 36 -4.59 0.46 22.73
CA SER A 36 -3.23 -0.07 22.50
C SER A 36 -3.17 -1.08 21.35
N VAL A 37 -4.23 -1.87 21.16
CA VAL A 37 -4.36 -2.81 20.03
C VAL A 37 -4.59 -2.05 18.73
N ALA A 38 -5.33 -0.93 18.78
CA ALA A 38 -5.56 -0.07 17.63
C ALA A 38 -4.26 0.58 17.13
N GLU A 39 -3.39 1.02 18.04
CA GLU A 39 -2.06 1.57 17.71
C GLU A 39 -1.17 0.52 17.03
N GLY A 40 -1.12 -0.71 17.57
CA GLY A 40 -0.33 -1.79 16.99
C GLY A 40 -0.78 -2.20 15.57
N ILE A 41 -2.07 -2.10 15.26
CA ILE A 41 -2.59 -2.35 13.90
C ILE A 41 -2.17 -1.23 12.94
N ASN A 42 -2.22 0.03 13.38
CA ASN A 42 -1.79 1.16 12.55
C ASN A 42 -0.30 1.06 12.20
N ASP A 43 0.53 0.66 13.17
CA ASP A 43 1.96 0.40 12.93
C ASP A 43 2.16 -0.76 11.94
N GLY A 44 1.35 -1.81 12.04
CA GLY A 44 1.34 -2.92 11.09
C GLY A 44 0.97 -2.49 9.67
N ILE A 45 -0.03 -1.61 9.51
CA ILE A 45 -0.42 -1.05 8.20
C ILE A 45 0.74 -0.23 7.62
N VAL A 46 1.34 0.66 8.40
CA VAL A 46 2.48 1.47 7.96
C VAL A 46 3.65 0.59 7.56
N TYR A 47 3.95 -0.45 8.34
CA TYR A 47 5.03 -1.40 8.04
C TYR A 47 4.78 -2.14 6.71
N LEU A 48 3.58 -2.68 6.51
CA LEU A 48 3.22 -3.38 5.28
C LEU A 48 3.20 -2.44 4.06
N MET A 49 2.78 -1.19 4.24
CA MET A 49 2.81 -0.16 3.18
C MET A 49 4.25 0.27 2.84
N ALA A 50 5.20 0.22 3.78
CA ALA A 50 6.59 0.59 3.51
C ALA A 50 7.27 -0.36 2.50
N ILE A 51 6.91 -1.65 2.53
CA ILE A 51 7.50 -2.70 1.67
C ILE A 51 7.46 -2.35 0.17
N PRO A 52 6.29 -2.04 -0.44
CA PRO A 52 6.25 -1.72 -1.87
C PRO A 52 7.09 -0.48 -2.23
N TYR A 53 7.16 0.54 -1.38
CA TYR A 53 7.99 1.72 -1.64
C TYR A 53 9.48 1.39 -1.65
N VAL A 54 9.94 0.59 -0.67
CA VAL A 54 11.33 0.15 -0.59
C VAL A 54 11.70 -0.70 -1.81
N LEU A 55 10.83 -1.64 -2.20
CA LEU A 55 11.06 -2.50 -3.36
C LEU A 55 11.15 -1.69 -4.66
N VAL A 56 10.21 -0.76 -4.89
CA VAL A 56 10.23 0.09 -6.09
C VAL A 56 11.48 0.98 -6.11
N GLY A 57 11.83 1.60 -4.98
CA GLY A 57 13.04 2.41 -4.86
C GLY A 57 14.32 1.60 -5.15
N GLY A 58 14.41 0.38 -4.62
CA GLY A 58 15.53 -0.54 -4.86
C GLY A 58 15.65 -0.94 -6.33
N ILE A 59 14.53 -1.27 -6.98
CA ILE A 59 14.51 -1.61 -8.41
C ILE A 59 14.98 -0.41 -9.25
N ILE A 60 14.46 0.79 -8.98
CA ILE A 60 14.86 2.02 -9.69
C ILE A 60 16.36 2.28 -9.51
N PHE A 61 16.89 2.12 -8.30
CA PHE A 61 18.32 2.32 -8.01
C PHE A 61 19.19 1.33 -8.80
N VAL A 62 18.83 0.04 -8.82
CA VAL A 62 19.56 -0.99 -9.58
C VAL A 62 19.55 -0.68 -11.08
N ILE A 63 18.40 -0.30 -11.63
CA ILE A 63 18.27 0.11 -13.03
C ILE A 63 19.16 1.32 -13.32
N TYR A 64 19.06 2.37 -12.51
CA TYR A 64 19.87 3.58 -12.67
C TYR A 64 21.37 3.27 -12.66
N LYS A 65 21.84 2.45 -11.71
CA LYS A 65 23.24 2.03 -11.66
C LYS A 65 23.66 1.26 -12.90
N LYS A 66 22.79 0.36 -13.41
CA LYS A 66 23.08 -0.45 -14.60
C LYS A 66 23.16 0.36 -15.90
N PHE A 67 22.35 1.41 -16.05
CA PHE A 67 22.31 2.22 -17.26
C PHE A 67 23.16 3.51 -17.20
N ARG A 68 23.64 3.90 -16.01
CA ARG A 68 24.59 5.00 -15.82
C ARG A 68 26.05 4.52 -15.71
N THR A 69 26.27 3.21 -15.66
CA THR A 69 27.57 2.58 -15.94
C THR A 69 27.60 2.22 -17.41
#